data_AF-W4UVW9-F1
#
_entry.id   AF-W4UVW9-F1
#
_cell.length_a   1.000
_cell.length_b   1.000
_cell.length_c   1.000
_cell.angle_alpha   90.00
_cell.angle_beta   90.00
_cell.angle_gamma   90.00
#
_symmetry.space_group_name_H-M   'P 1'
#
loop_
_entity.id
_entity.type
_entity.pdbx_description
1 polymer ?
#
loop_
_entity_poly.entity_id
_entity_poly.type
_entity_poly.pdbx_seq_one_letter_code
_entity_poly.pdbx_strand_id
1 'polypeptide(L)'
;MVSIWGNWSNMTPAKKADLEFCQKVKGTKFLLCLIVTTIGDQITPQTVRDDYEANGFPSVSAAVEDFWGWEDADDEAIETAIRKYANAICDTVAKYNYDGFDLDFEPNFGGGGKLASYKDRMLIFANELSKRLGPKSHTGKLLVVDGEPQTMPAESGEYFDYFIVQAYKPKDDSNLDGRLRTTVNNYDGYLTAQEVTNKYIVTENFESVSAAMDGGYPYVDRHGNDMKSLEGMARWQPTNSFEKGGVGTYHMEAEYHTNPEYKNLRRAIQIMNPSAHPLVKY
;
A
#
# COMPACT_ATOMS: atom_id res chain seq x y z
N MET A 1 -1.26 -7.03 8.40
CA MET A 1 -0.27 -5.93 8.32
C MET A 1 -0.99 -4.60 8.42
N VAL A 2 -0.29 -3.52 8.73
CA VAL A 2 -0.83 -2.15 8.79
C VAL A 2 0.15 -1.20 8.12
N SER A 3 -0.34 -0.36 7.22
CA SER A 3 0.44 0.69 6.56
C SER A 3 0.29 2.00 7.34
N ILE A 4 1.42 2.62 7.71
CA ILE A 4 1.42 3.85 8.51
C ILE A 4 1.23 5.05 7.60
N TRP A 5 -0.03 5.48 7.47
CA TRP A 5 -0.40 6.66 6.70
C TRP A 5 -0.03 7.95 7.44
N GLY A 6 0.98 8.65 6.94
CA GLY A 6 1.49 9.89 7.55
C GLY A 6 2.21 9.68 8.89
N ASN A 7 2.89 10.74 9.36
CA ASN A 7 3.58 10.78 10.66
C ASN A 7 4.57 9.61 10.93
N TRP A 8 5.16 9.05 9.87
CA TRP A 8 6.05 7.89 9.89
C TRP A 8 7.43 8.17 10.52
N SER A 9 7.87 9.44 10.56
CA SER A 9 9.21 9.82 11.01
C SER A 9 9.30 10.23 12.48
N ASN A 10 8.20 10.70 13.09
CA ASN A 10 8.17 11.24 14.45
C ASN A 10 7.99 10.13 15.50
N MET A 11 9.00 9.28 15.63
CA MET A 11 9.01 8.10 16.51
C MET A 11 9.46 8.44 17.93
N THR A 12 8.51 8.82 18.79
CA THR A 12 8.73 8.98 20.24
C THR A 12 9.08 7.64 20.92
N PRO A 13 9.68 7.64 22.12
CA PRO A 13 9.94 6.40 22.86
C PRO A 13 8.69 5.53 23.05
N ALA A 14 7.52 6.14 23.31
CA ALA A 14 6.26 5.43 23.45
C ALA A 14 5.82 4.74 22.15
N LYS A 15 5.88 5.45 21.01
CA LYS A 15 5.57 4.87 19.69
C LYS A 15 6.49 3.71 19.33
N LYS A 16 7.79 3.82 19.65
CA LYS A 16 8.76 2.74 19.43
C LYS A 16 8.44 1.50 20.26
N ALA A 17 8.10 1.70 21.54
CA ALA A 17 7.73 0.60 22.43
C ALA A 17 6.43 -0.10 21.98
N ASP A 18 5.44 0.67 21.52
CA ASP A 18 4.17 0.13 21.01
C ASP A 18 4.38 -0.67 19.71
N LEU A 19 5.14 -0.11 18.76
CA LEU A 19 5.55 -0.79 17.54
C LEU A 19 6.25 -2.13 17.86
N GLU A 20 7.24 -2.10 18.74
CA GLU A 20 8.00 -3.30 19.12
C GLU A 20 7.12 -4.36 19.80
N PHE A 21 6.22 -3.94 20.70
CA PHE A 21 5.26 -4.85 21.34
C PHE A 21 4.34 -5.50 20.30
N CYS A 22 3.74 -4.72 19.40
CA CYS A 22 2.85 -5.24 18.38
C CYS A 22 3.59 -6.18 17.42
N GLN A 23 4.83 -5.87 17.05
CA GLN A 23 5.66 -6.75 16.21
C GLN A 23 6.01 -8.06 16.91
N LYS A 24 6.54 -8.01 18.14
CA LYS A 24 7.09 -9.19 18.83
C LYS A 24 6.04 -10.05 19.51
N VAL A 25 4.97 -9.44 20.01
CA VAL A 25 3.94 -10.13 20.82
C VAL A 25 2.69 -10.43 20.00
N LYS A 26 2.25 -9.51 19.14
CA LYS A 26 1.04 -9.71 18.32
C LYS A 26 1.35 -10.28 16.94
N GLY A 27 2.60 -10.20 16.49
CA GLY A 27 3.01 -10.62 15.14
C GLY A 27 2.54 -9.65 14.04
N THR A 28 2.08 -8.46 14.40
CA THR A 28 1.62 -7.46 13.42
C THR A 28 2.81 -6.86 12.69
N LYS A 29 2.73 -6.84 11.36
CA LYS A 29 3.70 -6.18 10.49
C LYS A 29 3.27 -4.74 10.19
N PHE A 30 4.19 -3.79 10.35
CA PHE A 30 3.94 -2.36 10.09
C PHE A 30 4.81 -1.83 8.96
N LEU A 31 4.19 -1.17 7.98
CA LEU A 31 4.84 -0.69 6.77
C LEU A 31 5.00 0.82 6.80
N LEU A 32 6.15 1.31 6.35
CA LEU A 32 6.31 2.70 5.93
C LEU A 32 5.46 2.89 4.68
N CYS A 33 4.51 3.83 4.67
CA CYS A 33 3.66 4.10 3.53
C CYS A 33 3.90 5.52 3.01
N LEU A 34 4.16 5.65 1.71
CA LEU A 34 4.43 6.94 1.07
C LEU A 34 3.80 6.96 -0.33
N ILE A 35 3.12 8.06 -0.65
CA ILE A 35 2.89 8.45 -2.05
C ILE A 35 4.25 8.81 -2.66
N VAL A 36 4.55 8.22 -3.80
CA VAL A 36 5.75 8.52 -4.59
C VAL A 36 5.33 8.94 -5.99
N THR A 37 5.40 10.25 -6.27
CA THR A 37 5.09 10.84 -7.58
C THR A 37 6.37 11.19 -8.34
N THR A 38 7.36 11.73 -7.63
CA THR A 38 8.63 12.20 -8.15
C THR A 38 9.78 11.83 -7.22
N ILE A 39 11.01 12.11 -7.66
CA ILE A 39 12.21 11.84 -6.90
C ILE A 39 12.21 12.60 -5.57
N GLY A 40 12.54 11.92 -4.47
CA GLY A 40 12.70 12.57 -3.18
C GLY A 40 11.41 12.89 -2.41
N ASP A 41 10.25 12.44 -2.88
CA ASP A 41 9.00 12.62 -2.16
C ASP A 41 9.09 12.07 -0.72
N GLN A 42 8.54 12.84 0.22
CA GLN A 42 8.49 12.56 1.67
C GLN A 42 9.83 12.47 2.43
N ILE A 43 10.89 11.88 1.85
CA ILE A 43 12.13 11.55 2.58
C ILE A 43 13.32 12.49 2.28
N THR A 44 13.19 13.42 1.33
CA THR A 44 14.21 14.48 1.18
C THR A 44 14.29 15.30 2.48
N PRO A 45 15.49 15.55 3.03
CA PRO A 45 15.63 16.35 4.25
C PRO A 45 14.94 17.70 4.12
N GLN A 46 14.19 18.11 5.16
CA GLN A 46 13.41 19.34 5.12
C GLN A 46 14.28 20.58 4.86
N THR A 47 15.54 20.58 5.33
CA THR A 47 16.49 21.68 5.07
C THR A 47 16.79 21.88 3.59
N VAL A 48 16.77 20.83 2.75
CA VAL A 48 16.92 20.99 1.29
C VAL A 48 15.75 21.79 0.71
N ARG A 49 14.55 21.60 1.27
CA ARG A 49 13.33 22.29 0.84
C ARG A 49 13.26 23.70 1.40
N ASP A 50 13.62 23.90 2.66
CA ASP A 50 13.53 25.19 3.33
C ASP A 50 14.62 26.16 2.86
N ASP A 51 15.83 25.67 2.60
CA ASP A 51 17.00 26.50 2.29
C ASP A 51 17.25 26.66 0.78
N TYR A 52 16.31 26.25 -0.09
CA TYR A 52 16.53 26.17 -1.54
C TYR A 52 16.95 27.52 -2.15
N GLU A 53 16.31 28.63 -1.77
CA GLU A 53 16.63 29.97 -2.27
C GLU A 53 18.01 30.43 -1.80
N ALA A 54 18.32 30.19 -0.53
CA ALA A 54 19.61 30.55 0.07
C ALA A 54 20.77 29.78 -0.58
N ASN A 55 20.50 28.55 -1.05
CA ASN A 55 21.45 27.71 -1.77
C ASN A 55 21.48 27.98 -3.29
N GLY A 56 20.74 28.99 -3.78
CA GLY A 56 20.79 29.44 -5.17
C GLY A 56 19.94 28.63 -6.15
N PHE A 57 19.02 27.80 -5.67
CA PHE A 57 18.11 27.05 -6.53
C PHE A 57 16.88 27.89 -6.94
N PRO A 58 16.39 27.76 -8.18
CA PRO A 58 15.24 28.51 -8.66
C PRO A 58 13.90 27.99 -8.12
N SER A 59 13.86 26.79 -7.54
CA SER A 59 12.67 26.20 -6.93
C SER A 59 13.04 25.08 -5.96
N VAL A 60 12.11 24.70 -5.09
CA VAL A 60 12.24 23.51 -4.23
C VAL A 60 12.46 22.25 -5.06
N SER A 61 11.76 22.10 -6.20
CA SER A 61 11.92 20.93 -7.08
C SER A 61 13.34 20.82 -7.61
N ALA A 62 13.94 21.94 -8.04
CA ALA A 62 15.31 21.95 -8.54
C ALA A 62 16.33 21.57 -7.45
N ALA A 63 16.15 22.06 -6.22
CA ALA A 63 17.01 21.67 -5.09
C ALA A 63 16.87 20.19 -4.71
N VAL A 64 15.65 19.65 -4.79
CA VAL A 64 15.39 18.22 -4.54
C VAL A 64 16.03 17.36 -5.64
N GLU A 65 15.83 17.73 -6.90
CA GLU A 65 16.43 17.03 -8.05
C GLU A 65 17.96 17.02 -7.93
N ASP A 66 18.58 18.18 -7.66
CA ASP A 66 20.02 18.29 -7.42
C ASP A 66 20.51 17.41 -6.26
N PHE A 67 19.81 17.44 -5.11
CA PHE A 67 20.16 16.62 -3.95
C PHE A 67 20.19 15.11 -4.27
N TRP A 68 19.25 14.64 -5.09
CA TRP A 68 19.19 13.24 -5.52
C TRP A 68 20.11 12.93 -6.70
N GLY A 69 20.70 13.94 -7.35
CA GLY A 69 21.52 13.80 -8.56
C GLY A 69 20.68 13.52 -9.80
N TRP A 70 19.45 14.03 -9.83
CA TRP A 70 18.56 13.92 -10.98
C TRP A 70 18.90 15.01 -12.01
N GLU A 71 19.16 14.60 -13.25
CA GLU A 71 19.36 15.51 -14.38
C GLU A 71 18.39 15.14 -15.51
N ASP A 72 17.58 16.12 -15.95
CA ASP A 72 16.61 15.87 -17.02
C ASP A 72 17.31 15.50 -18.33
N ALA A 73 16.78 14.48 -19.02
CA ALA A 73 17.32 13.93 -20.27
C ALA A 73 18.70 13.26 -20.18
N ASP A 74 19.20 12.99 -18.97
CA ASP A 74 20.34 12.10 -18.74
C ASP A 74 19.85 10.79 -18.10
N ASP A 75 19.77 9.73 -18.90
CA ASP A 75 19.24 8.44 -18.45
C ASP A 75 20.09 7.80 -17.33
N GLU A 76 21.42 8.02 -17.32
CA GLU A 76 22.33 7.48 -16.31
C GLU A 76 22.16 8.21 -14.97
N ALA A 77 22.05 9.54 -15.02
CA ALA A 77 21.77 10.35 -13.83
C ALA A 77 20.39 10.04 -13.25
N ILE A 78 19.37 9.90 -14.11
CA ILE A 78 18.00 9.53 -13.71
C ILE A 78 17.99 8.16 -13.01
N GLU A 79 18.59 7.14 -13.61
CA GLU A 79 18.65 5.80 -13.00
C GLU A 79 19.41 5.85 -11.66
N THR A 80 20.55 6.53 -11.60
CA THR A 80 21.35 6.68 -10.38
C THR A 80 20.55 7.35 -9.27
N ALA A 81 19.83 8.42 -9.57
CA ALA A 81 18.97 9.13 -8.63
C ALA A 81 17.85 8.21 -8.11
N ILE A 82 17.17 7.48 -9.00
CA ILE A 82 16.10 6.54 -8.62
C ILE A 82 16.64 5.47 -7.67
N ARG A 83 17.79 4.88 -7.96
CA ARG A 83 18.39 3.84 -7.11
C ARG A 83 18.85 4.40 -5.76
N LYS A 84 19.41 5.61 -5.74
CA LYS A 84 19.78 6.33 -4.51
C LYS A 84 18.55 6.56 -3.62
N TYR A 85 17.44 7.01 -4.23
CA TYR A 85 16.18 7.26 -3.54
C TYR A 85 15.54 5.98 -3.00
N ALA A 86 15.49 4.89 -3.78
CA ALA A 86 15.02 3.59 -3.32
C ALA A 86 15.82 3.07 -2.11
N ASN A 87 17.15 3.22 -2.14
CA ASN A 87 17.99 2.83 -1.01
C ASN A 87 17.74 3.67 0.24
N ALA A 88 17.48 4.98 0.10
CA ALA A 88 17.14 5.84 1.22
C ALA A 88 15.78 5.47 1.86
N ILE A 89 14.82 4.99 1.08
CA ILE A 89 13.57 4.41 1.62
C ILE A 89 13.88 3.15 2.43
N CYS A 90 14.67 2.22 1.88
CA CYS A 90 15.09 1.02 2.60
C CYS A 90 15.86 1.34 3.90
N ASP A 91 16.71 2.36 3.89
CA ASP A 91 17.40 2.85 5.09
C ASP A 91 16.44 3.46 6.10
N THR A 92 15.39 4.14 5.63
CA THR A 92 14.33 4.68 6.48
C THR A 92 13.52 3.57 7.14
N VAL A 93 13.15 2.53 6.39
CA VAL A 93 12.51 1.31 6.92
C VAL A 93 13.38 0.69 8.02
N ALA A 94 14.69 0.54 7.78
CA ALA A 94 15.62 -0.01 8.76
C ALA A 94 15.78 0.89 10.00
N LYS A 95 15.95 2.20 9.81
CA LYS A 95 16.17 3.19 10.88
C LYS A 95 15.02 3.21 11.89
N TYR A 96 13.79 3.11 11.41
CA TYR A 96 12.60 3.14 12.26
C TYR A 96 12.06 1.74 12.61
N ASN A 97 12.76 0.68 12.20
CA ASN A 97 12.38 -0.72 12.42
C ASN A 97 10.98 -1.06 11.90
N TYR A 98 10.61 -0.51 10.74
CA TYR A 98 9.42 -0.96 10.02
C TYR A 98 9.63 -2.35 9.42
N ASP A 99 8.55 -3.08 9.22
CA ASP A 99 8.56 -4.43 8.63
C ASP A 99 8.59 -4.41 7.10
N GLY A 100 8.50 -3.25 6.46
CA GLY A 100 8.50 -3.16 5.01
C GLY A 100 8.10 -1.78 4.52
N PHE A 101 7.84 -1.71 3.21
CA PHE A 101 7.41 -0.52 2.51
C PHE A 101 6.12 -0.78 1.73
N ASP A 102 5.19 0.17 1.85
CA ASP A 102 3.96 0.28 1.08
C ASP A 102 4.09 1.48 0.13
N LEU A 103 4.15 1.17 -1.15
CA LEU A 103 4.22 2.15 -2.22
C LEU A 103 2.79 2.54 -2.62
N ASP A 104 2.35 3.72 -2.21
CA ASP A 104 1.10 4.30 -2.69
C ASP A 104 1.32 4.85 -4.10
N PHE A 105 0.80 4.11 -5.09
CA PHE A 105 1.04 4.33 -6.51
C PHE A 105 -0.26 4.62 -7.26
N GLU A 106 -0.50 5.90 -7.54
CA GLU A 106 -1.73 6.39 -8.17
C GLU A 106 -1.48 7.39 -9.31
N PRO A 107 -0.68 7.02 -10.32
CA PRO A 107 -0.29 7.94 -11.38
C PRO A 107 -1.48 8.53 -12.16
N ASN A 108 -2.62 7.85 -12.20
CA ASN A 108 -3.82 8.29 -12.93
C ASN A 108 -4.88 8.94 -12.04
N PHE A 109 -4.65 9.05 -10.72
CA PHE A 109 -5.55 9.71 -9.76
C PHE A 109 -4.89 10.90 -9.05
N GLY A 110 -4.05 11.65 -9.78
CA GLY A 110 -3.40 12.86 -9.27
C GLY A 110 -2.01 12.62 -8.66
N GLY A 111 -1.57 11.36 -8.58
CA GLY A 111 -0.22 10.96 -8.18
C GLY A 111 0.80 10.87 -9.33
N GLY A 112 0.51 11.47 -10.49
CA GLY A 112 1.43 11.51 -11.62
C GLY A 112 2.66 12.38 -11.35
N GLY A 113 3.80 12.05 -11.95
CA GLY A 113 5.04 12.80 -11.76
C GLY A 113 6.22 12.22 -12.53
N LYS A 114 7.39 12.86 -12.40
CA LYS A 114 8.61 12.48 -13.13
C LYS A 114 9.07 11.04 -12.83
N LEU A 115 8.62 10.43 -11.74
CA LEU A 115 8.87 9.02 -11.45
C LEU A 115 7.65 8.15 -11.80
N ALA A 116 6.51 8.40 -11.14
CA ALA A 116 5.33 7.53 -11.21
C ALA A 116 4.70 7.40 -12.60
N SER A 117 4.84 8.42 -13.47
CA SER A 117 4.26 8.40 -14.82
C SER A 117 5.08 7.61 -15.84
N TYR A 118 6.23 7.03 -15.46
CA TYR A 118 7.15 6.36 -16.37
C TYR A 118 7.41 4.92 -15.95
N LYS A 119 6.92 3.96 -16.75
CA LYS A 119 7.03 2.52 -16.44
C LYS A 119 8.47 2.05 -16.24
N ASP A 120 9.39 2.45 -17.11
CA ASP A 120 10.79 2.03 -17.00
C ASP A 120 11.45 2.54 -15.70
N ARG A 121 11.11 3.76 -15.27
CA ARG A 121 11.59 4.34 -14.01
C ARG A 121 11.01 3.63 -12.79
N MET A 122 9.72 3.32 -12.83
CA MET A 122 9.07 2.52 -11.78
C MET A 122 9.61 1.09 -11.71
N LEU A 123 9.99 0.50 -12.84
CA LEU A 123 10.64 -0.81 -12.87
C LEU A 123 12.02 -0.77 -12.20
N ILE A 124 12.86 0.23 -12.51
CA ILE A 124 14.15 0.45 -11.84
C ILE A 124 13.95 0.64 -10.32
N PHE A 125 12.99 1.47 -9.94
CA PHE A 125 12.68 1.77 -8.55
C PHE A 125 12.25 0.51 -7.77
N ALA A 126 11.26 -0.23 -8.29
CA ALA A 126 10.79 -1.47 -7.68
C ALA A 126 11.88 -2.55 -7.64
N ASN A 127 12.69 -2.66 -8.70
CA ASN A 127 13.82 -3.58 -8.74
C ASN A 127 14.82 -3.27 -7.62
N GLU A 128 15.20 -2.01 -7.43
CA GLU A 128 16.16 -1.61 -6.40
C GLU A 128 15.62 -1.86 -4.98
N LEU A 129 14.34 -1.52 -4.73
CA LEU A 129 13.67 -1.85 -3.47
C LEU A 129 13.69 -3.36 -3.19
N SER A 130 13.45 -4.18 -4.23
CA SER A 130 13.34 -5.64 -4.11
C SER A 130 14.62 -6.34 -3.67
N LYS A 131 15.77 -5.65 -3.74
CA LYS A 131 17.05 -6.17 -3.22
C LYS A 131 17.07 -6.27 -1.70
N ARG A 132 16.22 -5.51 -0.99
CA ARG A 132 16.19 -5.43 0.48
C ARG A 132 14.81 -5.69 1.08
N LEU A 133 13.75 -5.51 0.30
CA LEU A 133 12.36 -5.69 0.67
C LEU A 133 11.68 -6.68 -0.28
N GLY A 134 10.57 -7.28 0.13
CA GLY A 134 9.80 -8.17 -0.74
C GLY A 134 10.37 -9.59 -0.85
N PRO A 135 9.68 -10.47 -1.57
CA PRO A 135 10.01 -11.89 -1.68
C PRO A 135 11.40 -12.15 -2.29
N LYS A 136 11.86 -11.31 -3.22
CA LYS A 136 13.19 -11.46 -3.87
C LYS A 136 14.35 -11.11 -2.93
N SER A 137 14.11 -10.36 -1.85
CA SER A 137 15.17 -9.97 -0.92
C SER A 137 15.55 -11.06 0.08
N HIS A 138 14.65 -12.02 0.32
CA HIS A 138 14.78 -13.05 1.35
C HIS A 138 15.02 -12.53 2.79
N THR A 139 14.75 -11.24 3.05
CA THR A 139 14.94 -10.64 4.39
C THR A 139 13.74 -10.85 5.32
N GLY A 140 12.58 -11.23 4.75
CA GLY A 140 11.30 -11.26 5.45
C GLY A 140 10.67 -9.89 5.68
N LYS A 141 11.26 -8.81 5.14
CA LYS A 141 10.63 -7.49 5.06
C LYS A 141 9.67 -7.44 3.87
N LEU A 142 8.52 -6.80 4.06
CA LEU A 142 7.49 -6.72 3.05
C LEU A 142 7.76 -5.60 2.03
N LEU A 143 7.43 -5.86 0.77
CA LEU A 143 7.28 -4.83 -0.26
C LEU A 143 5.90 -4.97 -0.86
N VAL A 144 5.07 -3.94 -0.73
CA VAL A 144 3.71 -3.95 -1.27
C VAL A 144 3.47 -2.70 -2.09
N VAL A 145 2.46 -2.75 -2.96
CA VAL A 145 2.01 -1.60 -3.74
C VAL A 145 0.51 -1.44 -3.55
N ASP A 146 0.09 -0.22 -3.23
CA ASP A 146 -1.30 0.17 -3.11
C ASP A 146 -1.72 1.22 -4.16
N GLY A 147 -3.02 1.51 -4.24
CA GLY A 147 -3.59 2.39 -5.27
C GLY A 147 -3.90 1.65 -6.58
N GLU A 148 -3.02 1.80 -7.57
CA GLU A 148 -3.16 1.30 -8.94
C GLU A 148 -2.14 0.20 -9.34
N PRO A 149 -2.04 -0.92 -8.60
CA PRO A 149 -1.09 -1.99 -8.91
C PRO A 149 -1.28 -2.58 -10.31
N GLN A 150 -2.47 -2.46 -10.91
CA GLN A 150 -2.76 -2.87 -12.29
C GLN A 150 -2.05 -2.02 -13.37
N THR A 151 -1.35 -0.96 -12.99
CA THR A 151 -0.64 -0.06 -13.93
C THR A 151 0.88 -0.10 -13.78
N MET A 152 1.38 -0.80 -12.76
CA MET A 152 2.80 -1.07 -12.57
C MET A 152 3.36 -1.89 -13.74
N PRO A 153 4.67 -1.78 -14.04
CA PRO A 153 5.33 -2.65 -15.01
C PRO A 153 5.10 -4.12 -14.66
N ALA A 154 4.65 -4.94 -15.63
CA ALA A 154 4.29 -6.34 -15.40
C ALA A 154 5.43 -7.14 -14.75
N GLU A 155 6.68 -6.88 -15.17
CA GLU A 155 7.86 -7.57 -14.66
C GLU A 155 8.10 -7.33 -13.16
N SER A 156 7.62 -6.19 -12.64
CA SER A 156 7.76 -5.86 -11.23
C SER A 156 6.85 -6.68 -10.31
N GLY A 157 5.87 -7.42 -10.85
CA GLY A 157 4.93 -8.22 -10.05
C GLY A 157 5.61 -9.24 -9.14
N GLU A 158 6.75 -9.79 -9.56
CA GLU A 158 7.53 -10.73 -8.75
C GLU A 158 8.21 -10.07 -7.53
N TYR A 159 8.29 -8.75 -7.48
CA TYR A 159 8.95 -7.98 -6.42
C TYR A 159 8.04 -7.71 -5.23
N PHE A 160 6.72 -7.82 -5.39
CA PHE A 160 5.73 -7.46 -4.39
C PHE A 160 5.15 -8.68 -3.66
N ASP A 161 4.98 -8.57 -2.35
CA ASP A 161 4.24 -9.51 -1.52
C ASP A 161 2.73 -9.40 -1.71
N TYR A 162 2.21 -8.17 -1.83
CA TYR A 162 0.77 -7.90 -1.95
C TYR A 162 0.47 -6.78 -2.95
N PHE A 163 -0.67 -6.92 -3.62
CA PHE A 163 -1.30 -5.89 -4.44
C PHE A 163 -2.54 -5.38 -3.70
N ILE A 164 -2.47 -4.16 -3.19
CA ILE A 164 -3.53 -3.57 -2.37
C ILE A 164 -4.33 -2.63 -3.27
N VAL A 165 -5.62 -2.85 -3.41
CA VAL A 165 -6.47 -2.05 -4.30
C VAL A 165 -7.48 -1.26 -3.50
N GLN A 166 -7.47 0.04 -3.75
CA GLN A 166 -8.45 1.00 -3.24
C GLN A 166 -9.81 0.78 -3.91
N ALA A 167 -10.50 -0.26 -3.46
CA ALA A 167 -11.79 -0.70 -4.00
C ALA A 167 -12.96 0.09 -3.39
N TYR A 168 -12.80 1.42 -3.26
CA TYR A 168 -13.74 2.24 -2.51
C TYR A 168 -15.13 2.24 -3.14
N LYS A 169 -16.16 2.01 -2.32
CA LYS A 169 -17.58 1.97 -2.73
C LYS A 169 -17.83 1.04 -3.93
N PRO A 170 -17.47 -0.25 -3.86
CA PRO A 170 -17.50 -1.14 -5.02
C PRO A 170 -18.93 -1.50 -5.46
N LYS A 171 -19.92 -1.37 -4.56
CA LYS A 171 -21.35 -1.68 -4.73
C LYS A 171 -21.70 -3.15 -4.89
N ASP A 172 -20.87 -3.96 -5.55
CA ASP A 172 -21.18 -5.37 -5.84
C ASP A 172 -19.94 -6.19 -6.20
N ASP A 173 -20.14 -7.51 -6.32
CA ASP A 173 -19.08 -8.48 -6.68
C ASP A 173 -18.54 -8.23 -8.09
N SER A 174 -19.38 -7.80 -9.04
CA SER A 174 -19.00 -7.60 -10.45
C SER A 174 -17.94 -6.51 -10.57
N ASN A 175 -18.04 -5.47 -9.75
CA ASN A 175 -17.01 -4.44 -9.64
C ASN A 175 -15.66 -5.02 -9.18
N LEU A 176 -15.67 -5.82 -8.10
CA LEU A 176 -14.47 -6.44 -7.56
C LEU A 176 -13.84 -7.44 -8.55
N ASP A 177 -14.66 -8.27 -9.20
CA ASP A 177 -14.24 -9.18 -10.26
C ASP A 177 -13.58 -8.44 -11.43
N GLY A 178 -14.13 -7.30 -11.83
CA GLY A 178 -13.57 -6.44 -12.88
C GLY A 178 -12.18 -5.90 -12.51
N ARG A 179 -12.00 -5.41 -11.28
CA ARG A 179 -10.71 -4.88 -10.80
C ARG A 179 -9.64 -5.95 -10.69
N LEU A 180 -10.00 -7.11 -10.14
CA LEU A 180 -9.08 -8.25 -10.07
C LEU A 180 -8.65 -8.70 -11.46
N ARG A 181 -9.60 -8.82 -12.41
CA ARG A 181 -9.28 -9.21 -13.79
C ARG A 181 -8.29 -8.26 -14.45
N THR A 182 -8.44 -6.95 -14.27
CA THR A 182 -7.48 -5.96 -14.80
C THR A 182 -6.08 -6.16 -14.19
N THR A 183 -6.02 -6.46 -12.89
CA THR A 183 -4.74 -6.72 -12.21
C THR A 183 -4.10 -8.02 -12.70
N VAL A 184 -4.87 -9.10 -12.80
CA VAL A 184 -4.41 -10.39 -13.36
C VAL A 184 -3.87 -10.21 -14.78
N ASN A 185 -4.60 -9.51 -15.64
CA ASN A 185 -4.19 -9.26 -17.02
C ASN A 185 -2.90 -8.43 -17.12
N ASN A 186 -2.68 -7.48 -16.20
CA ASN A 186 -1.46 -6.66 -16.22
C ASN A 186 -0.19 -7.49 -15.97
N TYR A 187 -0.27 -8.51 -15.13
CA TYR A 187 0.88 -9.34 -14.73
C TYR A 187 1.01 -10.64 -15.53
N ASP A 188 0.19 -10.84 -16.57
CA ASP A 188 0.29 -12.00 -17.44
C ASP A 188 1.69 -12.13 -18.05
N GLY A 189 2.20 -13.37 -18.11
CA GLY A 189 3.58 -13.66 -18.50
C GLY A 189 4.62 -13.60 -17.39
N TYR A 190 4.33 -12.96 -16.25
CA TYR A 190 5.26 -12.87 -15.09
C TYR A 190 4.70 -13.54 -13.83
N LEU A 191 3.40 -13.45 -13.61
CA LEU A 191 2.70 -14.14 -12.53
C LEU A 191 1.49 -14.90 -13.09
N THR A 192 1.19 -16.04 -12.49
CA THR A 192 -0.06 -16.75 -12.75
C THR A 192 -1.24 -15.99 -12.15
N ALA A 193 -2.45 -16.23 -12.68
CA ALA A 193 -3.68 -15.67 -12.11
C ALA A 193 -3.86 -16.05 -10.63
N GLN A 194 -3.43 -17.25 -10.22
CA GLN A 194 -3.46 -17.68 -8.82
C GLN A 194 -2.52 -16.85 -7.96
N GLU A 195 -1.28 -16.64 -8.39
CA GLU A 195 -0.32 -15.82 -7.66
C GLU A 195 -0.81 -14.38 -7.48
N VAL A 196 -1.35 -13.77 -8.54
CA VAL A 196 -1.93 -12.42 -8.44
C VAL A 196 -3.10 -12.40 -7.46
N THR A 197 -4.02 -13.37 -7.55
CA THR A 197 -5.23 -13.40 -6.71
C THR A 197 -4.89 -13.62 -5.24
N ASN A 198 -3.97 -14.54 -4.93
CA ASN A 198 -3.53 -14.82 -3.56
C ASN A 198 -2.81 -13.62 -2.92
N LYS A 199 -2.24 -12.72 -3.73
CA LYS A 199 -1.61 -11.46 -3.29
C LYS A 199 -2.59 -10.29 -3.23
N TYR A 200 -3.83 -10.46 -3.72
CA TYR A 200 -4.77 -9.37 -3.95
C TYR A 200 -5.57 -9.01 -2.68
N ILE A 201 -5.42 -7.77 -2.21
CA ILE A 201 -6.14 -7.22 -1.06
C ILE A 201 -7.03 -6.08 -1.55
N VAL A 202 -8.30 -6.08 -1.16
CA VAL A 202 -9.23 -4.98 -1.47
C VAL A 202 -9.52 -4.14 -0.23
N THR A 203 -9.52 -2.82 -0.36
CA THR A 203 -9.75 -1.90 0.76
C THR A 203 -10.99 -1.03 0.57
N GLU A 204 -11.67 -0.72 1.68
CA GLU A 204 -12.77 0.25 1.72
C GLU A 204 -12.32 1.57 2.37
N ASN A 205 -12.94 2.68 1.97
CA ASN A 205 -12.68 4.01 2.52
C ASN A 205 -13.47 4.24 3.81
N PHE A 206 -12.77 4.32 4.95
CA PHE A 206 -13.30 4.63 6.27
C PHE A 206 -12.96 6.05 6.75
N GLU A 207 -12.45 6.94 5.88
CA GLU A 207 -12.15 8.34 6.22
C GLU A 207 -13.38 9.08 6.77
N SER A 208 -14.57 8.75 6.25
CA SER A 208 -15.84 9.16 6.84
C SER A 208 -16.16 8.32 8.08
N VAL A 209 -16.14 8.93 9.27
CA VAL A 209 -16.52 8.27 10.53
C VAL A 209 -17.88 7.57 10.44
N SER A 210 -18.88 8.18 9.79
CA SER A 210 -20.18 7.54 9.60
C SER A 210 -20.09 6.27 8.75
N ALA A 211 -19.29 6.28 7.68
CA ALA A 211 -19.08 5.09 6.86
C ALA A 211 -18.30 4.01 7.65
N ALA A 212 -17.28 4.42 8.42
CA ALA A 212 -16.52 3.51 9.27
C ALA A 212 -17.43 2.80 10.29
N MET A 213 -18.21 3.57 11.06
CA MET A 213 -19.16 3.03 12.06
C MET A 213 -20.16 2.03 11.44
N ASP A 214 -20.58 2.28 10.21
CA ASP A 214 -21.54 1.46 9.47
C ASP A 214 -20.92 0.19 8.87
N GLY A 215 -19.60 0.12 8.69
CA GLY A 215 -18.93 -0.98 7.99
C GLY A 215 -18.80 -0.75 6.49
N GLY A 216 -18.83 0.51 6.06
CA GLY A 216 -18.68 0.95 4.67
C GLY A 216 -20.00 1.40 4.04
N TYR A 217 -20.10 1.17 2.74
CA TYR A 217 -21.16 1.65 1.87
C TYR A 217 -22.11 0.52 1.45
N PRO A 218 -23.30 0.82 0.88
CA PRO A 218 -24.21 -0.22 0.41
C PRO A 218 -23.52 -1.20 -0.57
N TYR A 219 -23.78 -2.48 -0.39
CA TYR A 219 -23.22 -3.57 -1.18
C TYR A 219 -24.25 -4.67 -1.39
N VAL A 220 -24.39 -5.13 -2.64
CA VAL A 220 -25.23 -6.27 -2.98
C VAL A 220 -24.38 -7.32 -3.68
N ASP A 221 -24.29 -8.51 -3.07
CA ASP A 221 -23.51 -9.59 -3.68
C ASP A 221 -24.20 -10.19 -4.92
N ARG A 222 -23.49 -11.06 -5.65
CA ARG A 222 -24.04 -11.71 -6.87
C ARG A 222 -25.25 -12.61 -6.60
N HIS A 223 -25.56 -12.90 -5.34
CA HIS A 223 -26.70 -13.70 -4.90
C HIS A 223 -27.89 -12.84 -4.44
N GLY A 224 -27.75 -11.51 -4.48
CA GLY A 224 -28.79 -10.56 -4.09
C GLY A 224 -28.84 -10.27 -2.59
N ASN A 225 -27.83 -10.66 -1.81
CA ASN A 225 -27.76 -10.33 -0.38
C ASN A 225 -27.29 -8.89 -0.19
N ASP A 226 -28.03 -8.11 0.58
CA ASP A 226 -27.69 -6.72 0.94
C ASP A 226 -26.85 -6.68 2.23
N MET A 227 -25.75 -5.93 2.19
CA MET A 227 -24.85 -5.72 3.31
C MET A 227 -24.03 -4.44 3.12
N LYS A 228 -23.10 -4.19 4.03
CA LYS A 228 -22.11 -3.11 3.89
C LYS A 228 -20.84 -3.62 3.24
N SER A 229 -20.17 -2.74 2.52
CA SER A 229 -19.12 -3.12 1.57
C SER A 229 -17.91 -3.80 2.21
N LEU A 230 -17.52 -3.51 3.45
CA LEU A 230 -16.43 -4.26 4.09
C LEU A 230 -16.82 -5.73 4.31
N GLU A 231 -18.07 -5.99 4.71
CA GLU A 231 -18.59 -7.36 4.81
C GLU A 231 -18.73 -8.01 3.42
N GLY A 232 -19.20 -7.27 2.43
CA GLY A 232 -19.27 -7.70 1.04
C GLY A 232 -17.92 -8.15 0.50
N MET A 233 -16.90 -7.31 0.65
CA MET A 233 -15.51 -7.63 0.30
C MET A 233 -15.00 -8.87 1.05
N ALA A 234 -15.30 -9.00 2.34
CA ALA A 234 -14.86 -10.15 3.14
C ALA A 234 -15.46 -11.47 2.61
N ARG A 235 -16.76 -11.45 2.26
CA ARG A 235 -17.50 -12.61 1.70
C ARG A 235 -17.17 -12.89 0.25
N TRP A 236 -16.80 -11.87 -0.52
CA TRP A 236 -16.56 -11.98 -1.96
C TRP A 236 -15.54 -13.07 -2.28
N GLN A 237 -15.93 -13.95 -3.20
CA GLN A 237 -15.09 -14.99 -3.77
C GLN A 237 -14.85 -14.67 -5.26
N PRO A 238 -13.58 -14.42 -5.66
CA PRO A 238 -13.22 -14.18 -7.04
C PRO A 238 -13.80 -15.20 -8.03
N THR A 239 -14.28 -14.72 -9.18
CA THR A 239 -14.83 -15.59 -10.25
C THR A 239 -13.78 -16.51 -10.89
N ASN A 240 -12.49 -16.23 -10.74
CA ASN A 240 -11.41 -17.11 -11.19
C ASN A 240 -11.17 -18.31 -10.26
N SER A 241 -11.98 -18.47 -9.21
CA SER A 241 -11.96 -19.60 -8.25
C SER A 241 -10.72 -19.67 -7.34
N PHE A 242 -9.87 -18.65 -7.32
CA PHE A 242 -8.76 -18.54 -6.38
C PHE A 242 -9.14 -17.67 -5.17
N GLU A 243 -8.46 -17.90 -4.04
CA GLU A 243 -8.68 -17.13 -2.83
C GLU A 243 -7.95 -15.79 -2.90
N LYS A 244 -8.66 -14.70 -2.57
CA LYS A 244 -8.03 -13.39 -2.43
C LYS A 244 -7.07 -13.35 -1.24
N GLY A 245 -6.08 -12.46 -1.29
CA GLY A 245 -5.14 -12.23 -0.19
C GLY A 245 -5.77 -11.63 1.07
N GLY A 246 -6.84 -10.83 0.94
CA GLY A 246 -7.58 -10.32 2.09
C GLY A 246 -8.41 -9.07 1.84
N VAL A 247 -8.77 -8.38 2.92
CA VAL A 247 -9.44 -7.08 2.90
C VAL A 247 -8.81 -6.10 3.90
N GLY A 248 -9.04 -4.80 3.71
CA GLY A 248 -8.59 -3.75 4.64
C GLY A 248 -9.46 -2.50 4.60
N THR A 249 -9.09 -1.48 5.37
CA THR A 249 -9.77 -0.18 5.39
C THR A 249 -8.77 0.96 5.50
N TYR A 250 -9.01 2.04 4.75
CA TYR A 250 -8.27 3.31 4.86
C TYR A 250 -8.87 4.16 5.97
N HIS A 251 -8.05 4.73 6.88
CA HIS A 251 -8.48 5.33 8.15
C HIS A 251 -9.22 4.33 9.09
N MET A 252 -8.63 3.15 9.29
CA MET A 252 -9.22 2.09 10.13
C MET A 252 -9.57 2.55 11.56
N GLU A 253 -8.79 3.46 12.13
CA GLU A 253 -9.00 4.03 13.47
C GLU A 253 -10.30 4.83 13.59
N ALA A 254 -10.86 5.31 12.48
CA ALA A 254 -12.17 5.96 12.48
C ALA A 254 -13.26 5.01 13.00
N GLU A 255 -13.04 3.69 12.93
CA GLU A 255 -13.95 2.65 13.43
C GLU A 255 -13.80 2.32 14.92
N TYR A 256 -12.76 2.86 15.59
CA TYR A 256 -12.33 2.44 16.93
C TYR A 256 -13.49 2.44 17.94
N HIS A 257 -14.34 3.47 17.91
CA HIS A 257 -15.42 3.69 18.89
C HIS A 257 -16.68 2.83 18.69
N THR A 258 -16.68 1.88 17.75
CA THR A 258 -17.74 0.88 17.68
C THR A 258 -17.80 0.03 18.97
N ASN A 259 -18.92 -0.68 19.19
CA ASN A 259 -19.05 -1.64 20.29
C ASN A 259 -19.38 -3.04 19.75
N PRO A 260 -18.49 -4.05 19.91
CA PRO A 260 -17.13 -3.93 20.43
C PRO A 260 -16.27 -3.01 19.55
N GLU A 261 -15.15 -2.49 20.08
CA GLU A 261 -14.21 -1.66 19.30
C GLU A 261 -13.85 -2.38 17.99
N TYR A 262 -13.66 -1.65 16.88
CA TYR A 262 -13.40 -2.24 15.56
C TYR A 262 -14.36 -3.38 15.15
N LYS A 263 -15.66 -3.27 15.48
CA LYS A 263 -16.68 -4.29 15.24
C LYS A 263 -16.67 -4.84 13.81
N ASN A 264 -16.62 -3.96 12.81
CA ASN A 264 -16.75 -4.28 11.39
C ASN A 264 -15.47 -4.92 10.86
N LEU A 265 -14.29 -4.39 11.17
CA LEU A 265 -13.02 -5.06 10.86
C LEU A 265 -12.91 -6.44 11.54
N ARG A 266 -13.30 -6.57 12.81
CA ARG A 266 -13.34 -7.86 13.52
C ARG A 266 -14.27 -8.85 12.83
N ARG A 267 -15.46 -8.40 12.41
CA ARG A 267 -16.42 -9.22 11.66
C ARG A 267 -15.85 -9.67 10.31
N ALA A 268 -15.20 -8.78 9.57
CA ALA A 268 -14.56 -9.11 8.30
C ALA A 268 -13.47 -10.19 8.47
N ILE A 269 -12.62 -10.05 9.49
CA ILE A 269 -11.61 -11.06 9.83
C ILE A 269 -12.27 -12.41 10.13
N GLN A 270 -13.33 -12.43 10.94
CA GLN A 270 -14.05 -13.66 11.32
C GLN A 270 -14.75 -14.33 10.13
N ILE A 271 -15.23 -13.56 9.14
CA ILE A 271 -15.82 -14.10 7.91
C ILE A 271 -14.76 -14.82 7.09
N MET A 272 -13.58 -14.22 6.92
CA MET A 272 -12.50 -14.81 6.13
C MET A 272 -11.75 -15.92 6.89
N ASN A 273 -11.72 -15.86 8.22
CA ASN A 273 -11.02 -16.80 9.08
C ASN A 273 -11.97 -17.29 10.19
N PRO A 274 -12.94 -18.16 9.85
CA PRO A 274 -13.93 -18.60 10.82
C PRO A 274 -13.28 -19.42 11.94
N SER A 275 -13.24 -18.84 13.15
CA SER A 275 -12.90 -19.58 14.37
C SER A 275 -13.87 -20.74 14.61
N ALA A 276 -13.34 -21.90 15.00
CA ALA A 276 -14.13 -23.05 15.47
C ALA A 276 -14.89 -22.77 16.79
N HIS A 277 -14.50 -21.71 17.51
CA HIS A 277 -15.20 -21.20 18.68
C HIS A 277 -15.79 -19.83 18.33
N PRO A 278 -17.12 -19.69 18.22
CA PRO A 278 -17.72 -18.41 17.91
C PRO A 278 -17.29 -17.40 18.96
N LEU A 279 -16.69 -16.28 18.52
CA LEU A 279 -16.62 -15.08 19.33
C LEU A 279 -18.05 -14.81 19.79
N VAL A 280 -18.25 -14.80 21.10
CA VAL A 280 -19.53 -14.72 21.81
C VAL A 280 -20.57 -13.96 20.98
N LYS A 281 -21.73 -14.59 20.71
CA LYS A 281 -22.88 -14.01 19.98
C LYS A 281 -23.00 -12.51 20.29
N TYR A 282 -22.65 -11.68 19.32
CA TYR A 282 -22.92 -10.24 19.31
C TYR A 282 -24.35 -10.00 18.81
#